data_AF-A0A0S3PY83-F1
#
_entry.id   AF-A0A0S3PY83-F1
#
_cell.length_a   1.000
_cell.length_b   1.000
_cell.length_c   1.000
_cell.angle_alpha   90.00
_cell.angle_beta   90.00
_cell.angle_gamma   90.00
#
_symmetry.space_group_name_H-M   'P 1'
#
loop_
_entity.id
_entity.type
_entity.pdbx_description
1 polymer ?
#
loop_
_entity_poly.entity_id
_entity_poly.type
_entity_poly.pdbx_seq_one_letter_code
_entity_poly.pdbx_strand_id
1 'polypeptide(L)'
;MTLRSKVLLAFAVLVVGSVTLYASLIYFTTVPGTPHIGPLPPLTAEERNLADALRRHVEVIAAREHNLDHPEELEKVALYIESVLGDYGYVVNRHGYEVDKKPVRNIEATIEPSAAATDPAVIVVGAHYDSARGTPGANDNATGTASVLELARMLSGLRGTTDKRIRLVLFVNEEPPYFYTTQMGSWHYAAMLSTRKERVIAMYSLETLGFYSDEPGSQSYPPPLGLIYSQPGNFVSFVGMLNSRPLVQESIKSFREHTKFPTIGGAAPGYIPGITWSDHWSFSNHGFQALMITDTATFRYPHYHEPTDTPDKVNFESHARVTKGIERVIRDAAKR
;
A
#
# COMPACT_ATOMS: atom_id res chain seq x y z
N MET A 1 18.77 -34.03 38.26
CA MET A 1 17.32 -33.88 37.96
C MET A 1 16.70 -35.24 37.71
N THR A 2 15.59 -35.57 38.41
CA THR A 2 14.78 -36.77 38.16
C THR A 2 14.04 -36.68 36.82
N LEU A 3 13.64 -37.81 36.23
CA LEU A 3 12.85 -37.84 34.99
C LEU A 3 11.59 -36.97 35.09
N ARG A 4 10.89 -37.02 36.23
CA ARG A 4 9.73 -36.17 36.54
C ARG A 4 10.06 -34.68 36.50
N SER A 5 11.20 -34.26 37.05
CA SER A 5 11.62 -32.85 37.00
C SER A 5 11.97 -32.39 35.57
N LYS A 6 12.52 -33.27 34.72
CA LYS A 6 12.81 -32.96 33.31
C LYS A 6 11.52 -32.80 32.50
N VAL A 7 10.53 -33.68 32.72
CA VAL A 7 9.22 -33.61 32.06
C VAL A 7 8.46 -32.35 32.48
N LEU A 8 8.45 -32.01 33.77
CA LEU A 8 7.81 -30.78 34.26
C LEU A 8 8.48 -29.52 33.71
N LEU A 9 9.82 -29.50 33.62
CA LEU A 9 10.54 -28.39 33.01
C LEU A 9 10.23 -28.26 31.51
N ALA A 10 10.23 -29.38 30.77
CA ALA A 10 9.90 -29.37 29.34
C ALA A 10 8.46 -28.89 29.10
N PHE A 11 7.51 -29.34 29.91
CA PHE A 11 6.12 -28.88 29.85
C PHE A 11 6.02 -27.37 30.17
N ALA A 12 6.69 -26.90 31.23
CA ALA A 12 6.70 -25.48 31.58
C ALA A 12 7.29 -24.61 30.46
N VAL A 13 8.40 -25.05 29.84
CA VAL A 13 9.00 -24.37 28.68
C VAL A 13 8.03 -24.32 27.50
N LEU A 14 7.31 -25.42 27.22
CA LEU A 14 6.32 -25.48 26.14
C LEU A 14 5.12 -24.56 26.39
N VAL A 15 4.64 -24.50 27.63
CA VAL A 15 3.54 -23.61 28.04
C VAL A 15 3.99 -22.16 27.91
N VAL A 16 5.15 -21.79 28.44
CA VAL A 16 5.67 -20.42 28.35
C VAL A 16 5.91 -20.01 26.89
N GLY A 17 6.46 -20.93 26.08
CA GLY A 17 6.65 -20.71 24.64
C GLY A 17 5.33 -20.45 23.92
N SER A 18 4.30 -21.28 24.19
CA SER A 18 2.97 -21.13 23.61
C SER A 18 2.29 -19.82 24.01
N VAL A 19 2.36 -19.45 25.30
CA VAL A 19 1.80 -18.18 25.81
C VAL A 19 2.51 -16.99 25.19
N THR A 20 3.83 -17.03 25.07
CA THR A 20 4.62 -15.95 24.46
C THR A 20 4.30 -15.79 22.97
N LEU A 21 4.18 -16.90 22.24
CA LEU A 21 3.76 -16.88 20.84
C LEU A 21 2.36 -16.28 20.68
N TYR A 22 1.40 -16.73 21.49
CA TYR A 22 0.04 -16.22 21.46
C TYR A 22 -0.04 -14.72 21.81
N ALA A 23 0.68 -14.28 22.83
CA ALA A 23 0.75 -12.87 23.21
C ALA A 23 1.41 -12.01 22.11
N SER A 24 2.43 -12.54 21.44
CA SER A 24 3.08 -11.86 20.30
C SER A 24 2.12 -11.74 19.12
N LEU A 25 1.40 -12.81 18.81
CA LEU A 25 0.38 -12.81 17.76
C LEU A 25 -0.72 -11.78 18.03
N ILE A 26 -1.24 -11.71 19.26
CA ILE A 26 -2.19 -10.65 19.66
C ILE A 26 -1.56 -9.28 19.48
N TYR A 27 -0.33 -9.07 19.96
CA TYR A 27 0.33 -7.77 19.87
C TYR A 27 0.50 -7.30 18.41
N PHE A 28 0.81 -8.23 17.52
CA PHE A 28 0.99 -7.97 16.08
C PHE A 28 -0.33 -7.64 15.38
N THR A 29 -1.44 -8.30 15.75
CA THR A 29 -2.71 -8.21 15.00
C THR A 29 -3.76 -7.31 15.64
N THR A 30 -3.53 -6.81 16.86
CA THR A 30 -4.50 -5.94 17.56
C THR A 30 -4.52 -4.53 16.96
N VAL A 31 -5.66 -4.19 16.35
CA VAL A 31 -5.94 -2.90 15.73
C VAL A 31 -7.22 -2.27 16.31
N PRO A 32 -7.27 -0.94 16.49
CA PRO A 32 -8.40 -0.24 17.12
C PRO A 32 -9.65 -0.14 16.22
N GLY A 33 -10.80 0.11 16.85
CA GLY A 33 -12.09 0.22 16.17
C GLY A 33 -12.67 -1.13 15.75
N THR A 34 -13.93 -1.14 15.29
CA THR A 34 -14.58 -2.34 14.77
C THR A 34 -14.62 -2.29 13.25
N PRO A 35 -14.22 -3.35 12.54
CA PRO A 35 -14.39 -3.42 11.09
C PRO A 35 -15.89 -3.39 10.73
N HIS A 36 -16.21 -2.97 9.51
CA HIS A 36 -17.56 -3.15 8.99
C HIS A 36 -17.90 -4.63 8.88
N ILE A 37 -19.11 -5.01 9.31
CA ILE A 37 -19.63 -6.38 9.24
C ILE A 37 -20.98 -6.32 8.53
N GLY A 38 -21.17 -7.23 7.59
CA GLY A 38 -22.39 -7.32 6.78
C GLY A 38 -22.25 -6.67 5.41
N PRO A 39 -23.34 -6.60 4.63
CA PRO A 39 -23.31 -6.09 3.27
C PRO A 39 -22.83 -4.64 3.22
N LEU A 40 -22.08 -4.31 2.16
CA LEU A 40 -21.72 -2.92 1.89
C LEU A 40 -22.98 -2.12 1.52
N PRO A 41 -23.10 -0.85 1.94
CA PRO A 41 -24.20 -0.01 1.48
C PRO A 41 -24.15 0.15 -0.06
N PRO A 42 -25.21 0.63 -0.73
CA PRO A 42 -25.13 1.03 -2.13
C PRO A 42 -24.05 2.10 -2.35
N LEU A 43 -23.44 2.16 -3.53
CA LEU A 43 -22.48 3.22 -3.84
C LEU A 43 -23.17 4.59 -3.80
N THR A 44 -22.45 5.59 -3.29
CA THR A 44 -22.79 6.99 -3.47
C THR A 44 -22.49 7.44 -4.91
N ALA A 45 -23.04 8.59 -5.34
CA ALA A 45 -22.72 9.14 -6.67
C ALA A 45 -21.21 9.46 -6.81
N GLU A 46 -20.60 9.95 -5.75
CA GLU A 46 -19.16 10.21 -5.70
C GLU A 46 -18.33 8.93 -5.84
N GLU A 47 -18.71 7.84 -5.16
CA GLU A 47 -18.01 6.56 -5.28
C GLU A 47 -18.20 5.91 -6.66
N ARG A 48 -19.37 6.06 -7.29
CA ARG A 48 -19.57 5.62 -8.69
C ARG A 48 -18.66 6.37 -9.66
N ASN A 49 -18.64 7.70 -9.57
CA ASN A 49 -17.78 8.51 -10.43
C ASN A 49 -16.28 8.20 -10.21
N LEU A 50 -15.90 7.91 -8.96
CA LEU A 50 -14.54 7.48 -8.63
C LEU A 50 -14.25 6.09 -9.20
N ALA A 51 -15.16 5.13 -9.12
CA ALA A 51 -15.01 3.80 -9.72
C ALA A 51 -14.79 3.90 -11.24
N ASP A 52 -15.55 4.76 -11.93
CA ASP A 52 -15.37 4.99 -13.36
C ASP A 52 -14.04 5.65 -13.69
N ALA A 53 -13.55 6.58 -12.85
CA ALA A 53 -12.24 7.19 -13.02
C ALA A 53 -11.10 6.19 -12.83
N LEU A 54 -11.15 5.41 -11.74
CA LEU A 54 -10.18 4.36 -11.46
C LEU A 54 -10.14 3.32 -12.58
N ARG A 55 -11.31 2.92 -13.12
CA ARG A 55 -11.41 2.03 -14.28
C ARG A 55 -10.65 2.58 -15.49
N ARG A 56 -10.88 3.83 -15.86
CA ARG A 56 -10.19 4.45 -17.00
C ARG A 56 -8.68 4.48 -16.82
N HIS A 57 -8.19 4.76 -15.61
CA HIS A 57 -6.76 4.73 -15.32
C HIS A 57 -6.18 3.31 -15.46
N VAL A 58 -6.81 2.33 -14.83
CA VAL A 58 -6.36 0.93 -14.88
C VAL A 58 -6.38 0.38 -16.31
N GLU A 59 -7.40 0.69 -17.10
CA GLU A 59 -7.49 0.26 -18.51
C GLU A 59 -6.37 0.82 -19.38
N VAL A 60 -5.89 2.04 -19.10
CA VAL A 60 -4.77 2.65 -19.84
C VAL A 60 -3.42 2.11 -19.37
N ILE A 61 -3.21 2.03 -18.05
CA ILE A 61 -1.94 1.61 -17.46
C ILE A 61 -1.69 0.13 -17.75
N ALA A 62 -2.67 -0.72 -17.48
CA ALA A 62 -2.59 -2.16 -17.68
C ALA A 62 -3.09 -2.60 -19.07
N ALA A 63 -2.94 -1.73 -20.07
CA ALA A 63 -3.24 -2.11 -21.46
C ALA A 63 -2.25 -3.17 -21.98
N ARG A 64 -1.00 -3.11 -21.50
CA ARG A 64 0.13 -3.98 -21.87
C ARG A 64 1.08 -4.12 -20.69
N GLU A 65 1.92 -5.14 -20.76
CA GLU A 65 3.09 -5.26 -19.91
C GLU A 65 4.00 -4.03 -20.06
N HIS A 66 4.42 -3.46 -18.94
CA HIS A 66 5.11 -2.18 -18.88
C HIS A 66 6.21 -2.22 -17.81
N ASN A 67 7.39 -2.69 -18.21
CA ASN A 67 8.57 -2.83 -17.36
C ASN A 67 9.85 -2.65 -18.19
N LEU A 68 11.01 -2.93 -17.62
CA LEU A 68 12.29 -2.72 -18.31
C LEU A 68 12.58 -3.70 -19.46
N ASP A 69 11.81 -4.78 -19.61
CA ASP A 69 11.83 -5.62 -20.82
C ASP A 69 10.95 -5.00 -21.93
N HIS A 70 9.98 -4.16 -21.55
CA HIS A 70 9.09 -3.40 -22.42
C HIS A 70 9.23 -1.87 -22.23
N PRO A 71 10.43 -1.29 -22.45
CA PRO A 71 10.72 0.09 -22.06
C PRO A 71 9.86 1.14 -22.78
N GLU A 72 9.40 0.86 -24.01
CA GLU A 72 8.49 1.75 -24.72
C GLU A 72 7.10 1.82 -24.07
N GLU A 73 6.60 0.71 -23.53
CA GLU A 73 5.31 0.67 -22.83
C GLU A 73 5.44 1.30 -21.44
N LEU A 74 6.55 1.02 -20.72
CA LEU A 74 6.87 1.70 -19.46
C LEU A 74 6.93 3.23 -19.62
N GLU A 75 7.55 3.71 -20.70
CA GLU A 75 7.61 5.14 -21.03
C GLU A 75 6.22 5.73 -21.32
N LYS A 76 5.35 5.01 -22.04
CA LYS A 76 3.97 5.46 -22.29
C LYS A 76 3.17 5.59 -21.00
N VAL A 77 3.30 4.61 -20.09
CA VAL A 77 2.64 4.66 -18.77
C VAL A 77 3.17 5.84 -17.95
N ALA A 78 4.49 6.06 -17.93
CA ALA A 78 5.09 7.19 -17.25
C ALA A 78 4.58 8.53 -17.80
N LEU A 79 4.55 8.70 -19.13
CA LEU A 79 4.02 9.93 -19.76
C LEU A 79 2.53 10.12 -19.51
N TYR A 80 1.75 9.04 -19.47
CA TYR A 80 0.34 9.08 -19.11
C TYR A 80 0.13 9.61 -17.69
N ILE A 81 0.86 9.06 -16.72
CA ILE A 81 0.82 9.50 -15.30
C ILE A 81 1.17 10.99 -15.20
N GLU A 82 2.25 11.41 -15.85
CA GLU A 82 2.69 12.81 -15.85
C GLU A 82 1.64 13.75 -16.49
N SER A 83 1.00 13.33 -17.58
CA SER A 83 -0.07 14.09 -18.23
C SER A 83 -1.27 14.25 -17.31
N VAL A 84 -1.74 13.17 -16.69
CA VAL A 84 -2.90 13.20 -15.77
C VAL A 84 -2.62 14.12 -14.58
N LEU A 85 -1.43 14.04 -13.98
CA LEU A 85 -1.05 14.93 -12.88
C LEU A 85 -0.96 16.38 -13.34
N GLY A 86 -0.44 16.63 -14.55
CA GLY A 86 -0.42 17.95 -15.19
C GLY A 86 -1.82 18.52 -15.41
N ASP A 87 -2.77 17.71 -15.87
CA ASP A 87 -4.18 18.09 -16.07
C ASP A 87 -4.87 18.43 -14.74
N TYR A 88 -4.44 17.81 -13.63
CA TYR A 88 -4.84 18.19 -12.27
C TYR A 88 -4.09 19.41 -11.73
N GLY A 89 -3.29 20.08 -12.56
CA GLY A 89 -2.57 21.31 -12.24
C GLY A 89 -1.37 21.10 -11.33
N TYR A 90 -0.78 19.90 -11.28
CA TYR A 90 0.48 19.67 -10.57
C TYR A 90 1.67 20.01 -11.47
N VAL A 91 2.72 20.58 -10.86
CA VAL A 91 4.06 20.56 -11.45
C VAL A 91 4.66 19.20 -11.11
N VAL A 92 4.97 18.43 -12.13
CA VAL A 92 5.46 17.06 -11.96
C VAL A 92 6.98 17.05 -11.78
N ASN A 93 7.44 16.47 -10.68
CA ASN A 93 8.86 16.27 -10.38
C ASN A 93 9.28 14.87 -10.78
N ARG A 94 10.26 14.78 -11.69
CA ARG A 94 10.85 13.51 -12.15
C ARG A 94 12.11 13.21 -11.35
N HIS A 95 12.13 12.09 -10.64
CA HIS A 95 13.29 11.61 -9.90
C HIS A 95 13.97 10.50 -10.71
N GLY A 96 14.78 10.92 -11.69
CA GLY A 96 15.45 10.02 -12.62
C GLY A 96 16.68 9.32 -12.03
N TYR A 97 16.90 8.08 -12.42
CA TYR A 97 18.11 7.30 -12.17
C TYR A 97 18.31 6.27 -13.31
N GLU A 98 19.43 5.55 -13.32
CA GLU A 98 19.74 4.57 -14.35
C GLU A 98 19.80 3.15 -13.77
N VAL A 99 19.26 2.19 -14.53
CA VAL A 99 19.34 0.75 -14.29
C VAL A 99 19.82 0.09 -15.58
N ASP A 100 20.96 -0.60 -15.55
CA ASP A 100 21.58 -1.20 -16.74
C ASP A 100 21.70 -0.22 -17.94
N LYS A 101 22.06 1.05 -17.66
CA LYS A 101 22.13 2.17 -18.62
C LYS A 101 20.79 2.56 -19.27
N LYS A 102 19.67 2.06 -18.77
CA LYS A 102 18.32 2.50 -19.14
C LYS A 102 17.86 3.57 -18.15
N PRO A 103 17.45 4.76 -18.62
CA PRO A 103 16.91 5.78 -17.73
C PRO A 103 15.51 5.36 -17.27
N VAL A 104 15.29 5.45 -15.96
CA VAL A 104 14.00 5.23 -15.30
C VAL A 104 13.72 6.39 -14.35
N ARG A 105 12.48 6.54 -13.90
CA ARG A 105 12.11 7.66 -13.01
C ARG A 105 10.97 7.31 -12.07
N ASN A 106 11.07 7.80 -10.83
CA ASN A 106 9.86 8.01 -10.02
C ASN A 106 9.20 9.32 -10.45
N ILE A 107 7.88 9.37 -10.33
CA ILE A 107 7.07 10.53 -10.70
C ILE A 107 6.42 11.08 -9.43
N GLU A 108 6.68 12.33 -9.08
CA GLU A 108 6.13 12.96 -7.89
C GLU A 108 5.23 14.16 -8.25
N ALA A 109 4.07 14.22 -7.60
CA ALA A 109 3.26 15.42 -7.44
C ALA A 109 3.20 15.84 -5.97
N THR A 110 3.34 17.13 -5.69
CA THR A 110 3.38 17.65 -4.31
C THR A 110 2.18 18.55 -4.03
N ILE A 111 1.50 18.29 -2.92
CA ILE A 111 0.58 19.24 -2.29
C ILE A 111 1.40 20.03 -1.28
N GLU A 112 1.71 21.27 -1.64
CA GLU A 112 2.43 22.18 -0.77
C GLU A 112 1.56 22.65 0.40
N PRO A 113 2.13 22.77 1.61
CA PRO A 113 1.43 23.26 2.78
C PRO A 113 1.15 24.76 2.68
N SER A 114 0.46 25.30 3.67
CA SER A 114 0.26 26.73 3.85
C SER A 114 1.60 27.46 3.94
N ALA A 115 1.66 28.69 3.45
CA ALA A 115 2.86 29.53 3.52
C ALA A 115 3.30 29.83 4.97
N ALA A 116 2.41 29.61 5.95
CA ALA A 116 2.71 29.77 7.37
C ALA A 116 3.41 28.53 7.97
N ALA A 117 3.37 27.37 7.29
CA ALA A 117 4.00 26.15 7.79
C ALA A 117 5.53 26.25 7.70
N THR A 118 6.18 26.25 8.85
CA THR A 118 7.64 26.20 8.97
C THR A 118 8.09 24.77 9.25
N ASP A 119 9.09 24.28 8.50
CA ASP A 119 9.56 22.88 8.57
C ASP A 119 8.40 21.83 8.56
N PRO A 120 7.54 21.87 7.52
CA PRO A 120 6.35 21.03 7.46
C PRO A 120 6.75 19.56 7.41
N ALA A 121 6.12 18.76 8.28
CA ALA A 121 6.27 17.30 8.19
C ALA A 121 5.74 16.79 6.85
N VAL A 122 6.31 15.67 6.41
CA VAL A 122 6.01 15.06 5.12
C VAL A 122 5.17 13.81 5.30
N ILE A 123 4.10 13.71 4.52
CA ILE A 123 3.34 12.48 4.30
C ILE A 123 3.65 12.03 2.87
N VAL A 124 4.07 10.79 2.71
CA VAL A 124 4.27 10.17 1.39
C VAL A 124 3.12 9.20 1.14
N VAL A 125 2.51 9.26 -0.03
CA VAL A 125 1.56 8.25 -0.52
C VAL A 125 2.09 7.78 -1.85
N GLY A 126 2.25 6.48 -2.04
CA GLY A 126 2.76 5.99 -3.31
C GLY A 126 2.34 4.58 -3.65
N ALA A 127 2.62 4.23 -4.90
CA ALA A 127 2.38 2.93 -5.51
C ALA A 127 3.41 2.75 -6.61
N HIS A 128 3.78 1.51 -6.95
CA HIS A 128 4.57 1.28 -8.14
C HIS A 128 3.71 1.28 -9.39
N TYR A 129 4.31 1.70 -10.49
CA TYR A 129 3.64 1.80 -11.79
C TYR A 129 4.25 0.87 -12.84
N ASP A 130 5.26 0.07 -12.52
CA ASP A 130 5.74 -1.03 -13.39
C ASP A 130 4.93 -2.31 -13.14
N SER A 131 4.83 -3.16 -14.17
CA SER A 131 4.21 -4.49 -14.06
C SER A 131 5.25 -5.59 -13.95
N ALA A 132 4.92 -6.69 -13.27
CA ALA A 132 5.69 -7.92 -13.38
C ALA A 132 5.85 -8.40 -14.84
N ARG A 133 6.84 -9.27 -15.04
CA ARG A 133 7.11 -9.90 -16.34
C ARG A 133 5.97 -10.82 -16.76
N GLY A 134 5.55 -10.73 -18.02
CA GLY A 134 4.49 -11.57 -18.59
C GLY A 134 3.07 -11.17 -18.21
N THR A 135 2.87 -10.04 -17.52
CA THR A 135 1.53 -9.59 -17.06
C THR A 135 1.23 -8.14 -17.48
N PRO A 136 -0.03 -7.82 -17.83
CA PRO A 136 -0.48 -6.44 -17.97
C PRO A 136 -0.48 -5.65 -16.65
N GLY A 137 -0.65 -6.32 -15.50
CA GLY A 137 -0.57 -5.71 -14.18
C GLY A 137 -1.78 -4.85 -13.77
N ALA A 138 -3.00 -5.31 -14.04
CA ALA A 138 -4.21 -4.53 -13.74
C ALA A 138 -4.47 -4.35 -12.25
N ASN A 139 -4.54 -5.44 -11.48
CA ASN A 139 -4.58 -5.33 -10.03
C ASN A 139 -3.21 -4.96 -9.49
N ASP A 140 -2.15 -5.55 -10.04
CA ASP A 140 -0.76 -5.44 -9.58
C ASP A 140 0.13 -4.70 -10.61
N ASN A 141 0.30 -3.39 -10.49
CA ASN A 141 -0.28 -2.50 -9.48
C ASN A 141 -0.89 -1.23 -10.09
N ALA A 142 -1.52 -1.38 -11.26
CA ALA A 142 -2.28 -0.30 -11.86
C ALA A 142 -3.42 0.20 -10.94
N THR A 143 -3.98 -0.66 -10.08
CA THR A 143 -4.96 -0.21 -9.06
C THR A 143 -4.37 0.76 -8.04
N GLY A 144 -3.17 0.49 -7.50
CA GLY A 144 -2.46 1.39 -6.60
C GLY A 144 -2.09 2.70 -7.29
N THR A 145 -1.53 2.62 -8.51
CA THR A 145 -1.21 3.80 -9.33
C THR A 145 -2.44 4.67 -9.61
N ALA A 146 -3.55 4.06 -10.03
CA ALA A 146 -4.81 4.75 -10.25
C ALA A 146 -5.35 5.42 -8.97
N SER A 147 -5.21 4.76 -7.81
CA SER A 147 -5.58 5.36 -6.52
C SER A 147 -4.73 6.59 -6.21
N VAL A 148 -3.41 6.57 -6.45
CA VAL A 148 -2.55 7.74 -6.22
C VAL A 148 -2.93 8.91 -7.14
N LEU A 149 -3.23 8.64 -8.42
CA LEU A 149 -3.72 9.65 -9.36
C LEU A 149 -5.03 10.31 -8.88
N GLU A 150 -6.01 9.51 -8.47
CA GLU A 150 -7.28 10.03 -7.98
C GLU A 150 -7.16 10.73 -6.61
N LEU A 151 -6.27 10.24 -5.74
CA LEU A 151 -5.93 10.94 -4.50
C LEU A 151 -5.32 12.32 -4.78
N ALA A 152 -4.50 12.46 -5.83
CA ALA A 152 -3.98 13.75 -6.27
C ALA A 152 -5.10 14.72 -6.63
N ARG A 153 -6.14 14.25 -7.32
CA ARG A 153 -7.32 15.04 -7.65
C ARG A 153 -8.14 15.39 -6.40
N MET A 154 -8.45 14.41 -5.57
CA MET A 154 -9.34 14.55 -4.40
C MET A 154 -8.74 15.42 -3.29
N LEU A 155 -7.41 15.33 -3.08
CA LEU A 155 -6.70 16.07 -2.05
C LEU A 155 -6.28 17.48 -2.49
N SER A 156 -6.53 17.87 -3.75
CA SER A 156 -6.13 19.17 -4.31
C SER A 156 -6.59 20.39 -3.49
N GLY A 157 -7.74 20.31 -2.82
CA GLY A 157 -8.23 21.36 -1.91
C GLY A 157 -7.37 21.60 -0.66
N LEU A 158 -6.39 20.73 -0.37
CA LEU A 158 -5.41 20.93 0.70
C LEU A 158 -4.25 21.85 0.30
N ARG A 159 -4.07 22.13 -1.00
CA ARG A 159 -2.96 22.95 -1.48
C ARG A 159 -3.00 24.34 -0.83
N GLY A 160 -1.91 24.70 -0.16
CA GLY A 160 -1.79 25.98 0.54
C GLY A 160 -2.64 26.10 1.81
N THR A 161 -3.35 25.04 2.24
CA THR A 161 -4.23 25.08 3.42
C THR A 161 -3.86 24.07 4.51
N THR A 162 -3.14 23.00 4.19
CA THR A 162 -2.64 22.04 5.19
C THR A 162 -1.31 22.49 5.80
N ASP A 163 -0.97 22.03 7.01
CA ASP A 163 0.33 22.28 7.64
C ASP A 163 1.39 21.23 7.29
N LYS A 164 1.02 20.21 6.50
CA LYS A 164 1.89 19.09 6.12
C LYS A 164 2.12 19.09 4.61
N ARG A 165 3.33 18.75 4.18
CA ARG A 165 3.59 18.49 2.78
C ARG A 165 3.13 17.08 2.45
N ILE A 166 2.27 16.92 1.45
CA ILE A 166 1.82 15.60 0.98
C ILE A 166 2.48 15.34 -0.36
N ARG A 167 3.32 14.32 -0.45
CA ARG A 167 3.99 13.88 -1.67
C ARG A 167 3.29 12.64 -2.20
N LEU A 168 2.78 12.73 -3.42
CA LEU A 168 2.14 11.64 -4.14
C LEU A 168 3.13 11.12 -5.16
N VAL A 169 3.57 9.88 -5.00
CA VAL A 169 4.76 9.35 -5.68
C VAL A 169 4.45 8.03 -6.36
N LEU A 170 4.74 7.94 -7.65
CA LEU A 170 4.63 6.71 -8.42
C LEU A 170 6.05 6.16 -8.61
N PHE A 171 6.29 4.96 -8.08
CA PHE A 171 7.60 4.31 -8.07
C PHE A 171 7.78 3.41 -9.28
N VAL A 172 9.00 3.35 -9.81
CA VAL A 172 9.37 2.44 -10.89
C VAL A 172 10.20 1.27 -10.36
N ASN A 173 10.20 0.14 -11.06
CA ASN A 173 11.04 -1.02 -10.78
C ASN A 173 10.82 -1.61 -9.37
N GLU A 174 9.58 -1.73 -8.94
CA GLU A 174 9.26 -2.50 -7.73
C GLU A 174 9.48 -3.99 -8.00
N GLU A 175 9.08 -4.44 -9.19
CA GLU A 175 8.89 -5.85 -9.51
C GLU A 175 10.20 -6.64 -9.68
N PRO A 176 10.21 -7.97 -9.52
CA PRO A 176 11.37 -8.80 -9.84
C PRO A 176 11.83 -8.57 -11.30
N PRO A 177 13.15 -8.38 -11.53
CA PRO A 177 14.27 -8.73 -10.67
C PRO A 177 14.76 -7.62 -9.72
N TYR A 178 14.06 -6.48 -9.63
CA TYR A 178 14.49 -5.32 -8.85
C TYR A 178 13.94 -5.31 -7.43
N PHE A 179 12.85 -6.04 -7.18
CA PHE A 179 12.28 -6.25 -5.85
C PHE A 179 13.34 -6.62 -4.80
N TYR A 180 13.29 -5.96 -3.65
CA TYR A 180 14.29 -6.05 -2.57
C TYR A 180 15.73 -5.70 -2.95
N THR A 181 15.93 -4.87 -3.96
CA THR A 181 17.26 -4.34 -4.30
C THR A 181 17.31 -2.83 -4.17
N THR A 182 18.53 -2.29 -4.21
CA THR A 182 18.74 -0.84 -4.22
C THR A 182 18.30 -0.17 -5.52
N GLN A 183 17.86 -0.95 -6.53
CA GLN A 183 17.41 -0.46 -7.83
C GLN A 183 15.90 -0.16 -7.88
N MET A 184 15.17 -0.48 -6.80
CA MET A 184 13.77 -0.08 -6.66
C MET A 184 13.65 1.45 -6.62
N GLY A 185 12.62 1.96 -7.28
CA GLY A 185 12.31 3.38 -7.29
C GLY A 185 12.07 3.91 -5.88
N SER A 186 11.32 3.16 -5.07
CA SER A 186 11.08 3.50 -3.66
C SER A 186 12.35 3.51 -2.82
N TRP A 187 13.34 2.67 -3.12
CA TRP A 187 14.64 2.68 -2.43
C TRP A 187 15.39 3.98 -2.71
N HIS A 188 15.54 4.34 -3.98
CA HIS A 188 16.17 5.59 -4.39
C HIS A 188 15.48 6.82 -3.79
N TYR A 189 14.14 6.81 -3.76
CA TYR A 189 13.35 7.89 -3.21
C TYR A 189 13.47 8.01 -1.69
N ALA A 190 13.38 6.90 -0.95
CA ALA A 190 13.57 6.87 0.50
C ALA A 190 15.00 7.30 0.89
N ALA A 191 16.02 6.86 0.16
CA ALA A 191 17.41 7.27 0.37
C ALA A 191 17.59 8.79 0.17
N MET A 192 16.96 9.36 -0.85
CA MET A 192 16.96 10.81 -1.08
C MET A 192 16.34 11.57 0.09
N LEU A 193 15.15 11.16 0.55
CA LEU A 193 14.46 11.80 1.69
C LEU A 193 15.32 11.72 2.97
N SER A 194 15.92 10.55 3.23
CA SER A 194 16.79 10.33 4.39
C SER A 194 18.03 11.23 4.34
N THR A 195 18.69 11.31 3.18
CA THR A 195 19.85 12.19 2.97
C THR A 195 19.51 13.66 3.16
N ARG A 196 18.32 14.08 2.72
CA ARG A 196 17.80 15.45 2.91
C ARG A 196 17.29 15.70 4.33
N LYS A 197 17.23 14.68 5.19
CA LYS A 197 16.70 14.74 6.55
C LYS A 197 15.25 15.26 6.58
N GLU A 198 14.47 14.90 5.57
CA GLU A 198 13.05 15.27 5.49
C GLU A 198 12.28 14.62 6.64
N ARG A 199 11.39 15.38 7.28
CA ARG A 199 10.62 14.93 8.44
C ARG A 199 9.41 14.11 8.01
N VAL A 200 9.64 12.93 7.46
CA VAL A 200 8.58 12.00 7.02
C VAL A 200 7.93 11.35 8.24
N ILE A 201 6.64 11.64 8.44
CA ILE A 201 5.85 11.11 9.57
C ILE A 201 4.99 9.91 9.18
N ALA A 202 4.74 9.74 7.89
CA ALA A 202 3.98 8.61 7.36
C ALA A 202 4.35 8.35 5.90
N MET A 203 4.51 7.08 5.55
CA MET A 203 4.45 6.60 4.18
C MET A 203 3.34 5.55 4.03
N TYR A 204 2.48 5.75 3.05
CA TYR A 204 1.39 4.86 2.67
C TYR A 204 1.72 4.23 1.32
N SER A 205 2.10 2.94 1.30
CA SER A 205 2.22 2.14 0.09
C SER A 205 0.87 1.58 -0.29
N LEU A 206 0.40 1.87 -1.50
CA LEU A 206 -0.84 1.35 -2.05
C LEU A 206 -0.49 0.19 -2.97
N GLU A 207 -0.85 -1.01 -2.56
CA GLU A 207 -0.38 -2.26 -3.15
C GLU A 207 -1.57 -3.17 -3.40
N THR A 208 -1.94 -3.40 -4.65
CA THR A 208 -3.11 -4.19 -5.06
C THR A 208 -4.41 -3.84 -4.32
N LEU A 209 -5.34 -3.14 -4.97
CA LEU A 209 -6.56 -2.62 -4.34
C LEU A 209 -7.86 -3.04 -5.05
N GLY A 210 -7.79 -4.11 -5.84
CA GLY A 210 -8.81 -4.47 -6.81
C GLY A 210 -9.57 -5.76 -6.54
N PHE A 211 -9.09 -6.68 -5.70
CA PHE A 211 -9.68 -8.02 -5.60
C PHE A 211 -10.21 -8.38 -4.21
N TYR A 212 -11.52 -8.68 -4.15
CA TYR A 212 -12.24 -9.01 -2.92
C TYR A 212 -13.22 -10.15 -3.18
N SER A 213 -13.26 -11.14 -2.28
CA SER A 213 -14.09 -12.33 -2.46
C SER A 213 -14.74 -12.79 -1.16
N ASP A 214 -16.06 -13.02 -1.23
CA ASP A 214 -16.85 -13.63 -0.15
C ASP A 214 -16.77 -15.16 -0.15
N GLU A 215 -16.11 -15.77 -1.15
CA GLU A 215 -16.00 -17.22 -1.24
C GLU A 215 -15.20 -17.77 -0.05
N PRO A 216 -15.71 -18.80 0.66
CA PRO A 216 -14.97 -19.46 1.72
C PRO A 216 -13.61 -19.97 1.21
N GLY A 217 -12.54 -19.68 1.95
CA GLY A 217 -11.19 -20.11 1.58
C GLY A 217 -10.53 -19.27 0.48
N SER A 218 -11.14 -18.17 0.05
CA SER A 218 -10.54 -17.21 -0.90
C SER A 218 -9.30 -16.48 -0.37
N GLN A 219 -8.96 -16.66 0.91
CA GLN A 219 -7.78 -16.09 1.54
C GLN A 219 -6.89 -17.19 2.10
N SER A 220 -5.62 -17.19 1.72
CA SER A 220 -4.60 -18.15 2.13
C SER A 220 -3.42 -17.43 2.79
N TYR A 221 -3.19 -17.70 4.07
CA TYR A 221 -2.06 -17.13 4.80
C TYR A 221 -0.98 -18.15 5.11
N PRO A 222 0.31 -17.74 5.10
CA PRO A 222 1.37 -18.57 5.63
C PRO A 222 1.18 -18.77 7.14
N PRO A 223 1.54 -19.95 7.69
CA PRO A 223 1.61 -20.12 9.14
C PRO A 223 2.57 -19.09 9.77
N PRO A 224 2.26 -18.49 10.93
CA PRO A 224 1.09 -18.75 11.80
C PRO A 224 -0.11 -17.80 11.57
N LEU A 225 -0.08 -16.92 10.57
CA LEU A 225 -1.11 -15.88 10.39
C LEU A 225 -2.51 -16.46 10.12
N GLY A 226 -2.58 -17.61 9.45
CA GLY A 226 -3.85 -18.32 9.20
C GLY A 226 -4.59 -18.81 10.46
N LEU A 227 -3.93 -18.82 11.63
CA LEU A 227 -4.59 -19.13 12.90
C LEU A 227 -5.43 -17.97 13.46
N ILE A 228 -5.21 -16.75 12.96
CA ILE A 228 -5.85 -15.51 13.45
C ILE A 228 -6.84 -14.98 12.42
N TYR A 229 -6.46 -15.03 11.15
CA TYR A 229 -7.26 -14.52 10.05
C TYR A 229 -7.88 -15.69 9.27
N SER A 230 -9.06 -16.15 9.72
CA SER A 230 -9.89 -17.12 9.01
C SER A 230 -11.19 -16.45 8.56
N GLN A 231 -11.13 -15.68 7.48
CA GLN A 231 -12.29 -15.04 6.87
C GLN A 231 -12.18 -15.16 5.35
N PRO A 232 -13.30 -15.12 4.60
CA PRO A 232 -13.23 -14.81 3.18
C PRO A 232 -12.36 -13.57 2.95
N GLY A 233 -11.67 -13.53 1.82
CA GLY A 233 -10.81 -12.42 1.40
C GLY A 233 -11.60 -11.18 0.98
N ASN A 234 -12.63 -10.77 1.73
CA ASN A 234 -13.43 -9.59 1.44
C ASN A 234 -13.08 -8.45 2.41
N PHE A 235 -11.82 -8.04 2.45
CA PHE A 235 -11.35 -6.94 3.30
C PHE A 235 -10.15 -6.23 2.67
N VAL A 236 -9.89 -4.99 3.09
CA VAL A 236 -8.60 -4.32 2.89
C VAL A 236 -7.73 -4.44 4.13
N SER A 237 -6.44 -4.67 3.94
CA SER A 237 -5.45 -4.89 4.99
C SER A 237 -4.53 -3.69 5.18
N PHE A 238 -4.24 -3.33 6.43
CA PHE A 238 -3.22 -2.33 6.79
C PHE A 238 -2.04 -3.06 7.45
N VAL A 239 -0.91 -3.15 6.76
CA VAL A 239 0.24 -3.97 7.17
C VAL A 239 1.48 -3.11 7.34
N GLY A 240 2.22 -3.29 8.43
CA GLY A 240 3.49 -2.60 8.62
C GLY A 240 4.52 -3.44 9.38
N MET A 241 5.75 -2.94 9.43
CA MET A 241 6.74 -3.46 10.38
C MET A 241 6.48 -2.93 11.79
N LEU A 242 7.08 -3.57 12.81
CA LEU A 242 6.85 -3.22 14.21
C LEU A 242 7.09 -1.74 14.56
N ASN A 243 8.07 -1.10 13.93
CA ASN A 243 8.35 0.33 14.09
C ASN A 243 7.22 1.24 13.56
N SER A 244 6.40 0.75 12.62
CA SER A 244 5.23 1.43 12.06
C SER A 244 3.92 1.10 12.77
N ARG A 245 3.95 0.31 13.86
CA ARG A 245 2.73 -0.12 14.55
C ARG A 245 1.81 1.03 14.96
N PRO A 246 2.28 2.17 15.51
CA PRO A 246 1.42 3.31 15.80
C PRO A 246 0.73 3.85 14.54
N LEU A 247 1.49 4.01 13.44
CA LEU A 247 0.95 4.46 12.15
C LEU A 247 -0.13 3.51 11.62
N VAL A 248 0.07 2.19 11.70
CA VAL A 248 -0.92 1.18 11.31
C VAL A 248 -2.20 1.34 12.13
N GLN A 249 -2.08 1.42 13.46
CA GLN A 249 -3.23 1.54 14.35
C GLN A 249 -4.04 2.83 14.13
N GLU A 250 -3.35 3.95 13.97
CA GLU A 250 -4.00 5.24 13.72
C GLU A 250 -4.70 5.27 12.36
N SER A 251 -4.07 4.71 11.33
CA SER A 251 -4.59 4.72 9.97
C SER A 251 -5.82 3.84 9.83
N ILE A 252 -5.79 2.61 10.37
CA ILE A 252 -6.96 1.73 10.34
C ILE A 252 -8.11 2.25 11.23
N LYS A 253 -7.79 2.93 12.35
CA LYS A 253 -8.80 3.61 13.16
C LYS A 253 -9.54 4.65 12.33
N SER A 254 -8.80 5.58 11.73
CA SER A 254 -9.38 6.65 10.90
C SER A 254 -10.17 6.05 9.74
N PHE A 255 -9.65 5.04 9.05
CA PHE A 255 -10.36 4.38 7.97
C PHE A 255 -11.73 3.82 8.42
N ARG A 256 -11.77 3.13 9.56
CA ARG A 256 -13.01 2.55 10.14
C ARG A 256 -14.01 3.61 10.59
N GLU A 257 -13.56 4.80 10.98
CA GLU A 257 -14.42 5.93 11.35
C GLU A 257 -15.13 6.53 10.13
N HIS A 258 -14.46 6.58 8.97
CA HIS A 258 -14.99 7.23 7.77
C HIS A 258 -15.62 6.28 6.75
N THR A 259 -15.25 5.00 6.76
CA THR A 259 -15.53 4.08 5.65
C THR A 259 -16.18 2.79 6.13
N LYS A 260 -17.35 2.48 5.56
CA LYS A 260 -18.02 1.19 5.75
C LYS A 260 -17.41 0.17 4.79
N PHE A 261 -16.32 -0.46 5.21
CA PHE A 261 -15.66 -1.54 4.48
C PHE A 261 -14.95 -2.49 5.47
N PRO A 262 -14.96 -3.82 5.25
CA PRO A 262 -14.27 -4.74 6.14
C PRO A 262 -12.76 -4.50 6.10
N THR A 263 -12.12 -4.48 7.27
CA THR A 263 -10.68 -4.26 7.36
C THR A 263 -10.00 -5.18 8.35
N ILE A 264 -8.80 -5.60 7.99
CA ILE A 264 -7.85 -6.19 8.93
C ILE A 264 -6.60 -5.31 8.98
N GLY A 265 -5.73 -5.58 9.93
CA GLY A 265 -4.41 -4.98 9.92
C GLY A 265 -3.54 -5.52 11.03
N GLY A 266 -2.26 -5.18 10.96
CA GLY A 266 -1.28 -5.58 11.93
C GLY A 266 0.09 -5.02 11.62
N ALA A 267 0.95 -5.05 12.64
CA ALA A 267 2.35 -4.76 12.48
C ALA A 267 3.18 -5.89 13.08
N ALA A 268 4.10 -6.46 12.31
CA ALA A 268 4.84 -7.64 12.72
C ALA A 268 6.32 -7.57 12.27
N PRO A 269 7.18 -8.49 12.74
CA PRO A 269 8.56 -8.56 12.28
C PRO A 269 8.66 -8.80 10.77
N GLY A 270 9.62 -8.14 10.11
CA GLY A 270 9.79 -8.23 8.65
C GLY A 270 10.23 -9.59 8.11
N TYR A 271 10.65 -10.53 8.97
CA TYR A 271 10.92 -11.91 8.56
C TYR A 271 9.65 -12.73 8.32
N ILE A 272 8.48 -12.23 8.73
CA ILE A 272 7.20 -12.89 8.48
C ILE A 272 6.78 -12.60 7.03
N PRO A 273 6.51 -13.63 6.20
CA PRO A 273 6.14 -13.43 4.80
C PRO A 273 4.89 -12.53 4.66
N GLY A 274 4.92 -11.64 3.67
CA GLY A 274 3.86 -10.65 3.40
C GLY A 274 3.97 -9.33 4.16
N ILE A 275 4.78 -9.25 5.23
CA ILE A 275 4.90 -8.01 6.02
C ILE A 275 5.68 -6.92 5.28
N THR A 276 6.63 -7.32 4.43
CA THR A 276 7.57 -6.44 3.75
C THR A 276 7.40 -6.43 2.24
N TRP A 277 6.35 -7.04 1.68
CA TRP A 277 6.21 -7.23 0.23
C TRP A 277 5.56 -6.03 -0.47
N SER A 278 6.21 -4.85 -0.42
CA SER A 278 5.90 -3.67 -1.25
C SER A 278 6.92 -2.55 -0.93
N ASP A 279 6.76 -1.38 -1.56
CA ASP A 279 7.60 -0.19 -1.45
C ASP A 279 7.80 0.35 -0.02
N HIS A 280 6.88 0.08 0.92
CA HIS A 280 7.04 0.48 2.34
C HIS A 280 8.26 -0.15 3.01
N TRP A 281 8.77 -1.27 2.46
CA TRP A 281 10.04 -1.86 2.87
C TRP A 281 11.19 -0.87 2.71
N SER A 282 11.31 -0.23 1.56
CA SER A 282 12.36 0.76 1.28
C SER A 282 12.38 1.88 2.31
N PHE A 283 11.21 2.42 2.65
CA PHE A 283 11.07 3.50 3.63
C PHE A 283 11.45 3.06 5.05
N SER A 284 11.03 1.86 5.45
CA SER A 284 11.33 1.35 6.79
C SER A 284 12.82 1.06 6.97
N ASN A 285 13.51 0.59 5.92
CA ASN A 285 14.98 0.42 5.95
C ASN A 285 15.74 1.75 6.05
N HIS A 286 15.10 2.86 5.67
CA HIS A 286 15.63 4.21 5.85
C HIS A 286 15.15 4.90 7.13
N GLY A 287 14.51 4.16 8.03
CA GLY A 287 14.10 4.64 9.36
C GLY A 287 12.76 5.37 9.40
N PHE A 288 11.99 5.38 8.31
CA PHE A 288 10.68 6.02 8.27
C PHE A 288 9.56 5.08 8.74
N GLN A 289 8.50 5.66 9.31
CA GLN A 289 7.27 4.91 9.54
C GLN A 289 6.51 4.75 8.22
N ALA A 290 6.35 3.51 7.79
CA ALA A 290 5.69 3.15 6.54
C ALA A 290 4.77 1.94 6.72
N LEU A 291 3.63 1.95 6.03
CA LEU A 291 2.71 0.83 5.96
C LEU A 291 2.25 0.59 4.52
N MET A 292 1.79 -0.63 4.28
CA MET A 292 1.13 -1.08 3.06
C MET A 292 -0.38 -1.19 3.29
N ILE A 293 -1.17 -0.68 2.35
CA ILE A 293 -2.61 -0.87 2.28
C ILE A 293 -2.87 -1.76 1.07
N THR A 294 -3.44 -2.94 1.29
CA THR A 294 -3.52 -3.99 0.27
C THR A 294 -4.74 -4.88 0.37
N ASP A 295 -5.17 -5.41 -0.77
CA ASP A 295 -6.08 -6.55 -0.88
C ASP A 295 -5.40 -7.91 -0.64
N THR A 296 -4.13 -7.91 -0.23
CA THR A 296 -3.29 -9.08 0.12
C THR A 296 -2.73 -9.90 -1.05
N ALA A 297 -2.85 -9.40 -2.28
CA ALA A 297 -2.07 -9.88 -3.43
C ALA A 297 -2.07 -11.41 -3.55
N THR A 298 -0.90 -12.06 -3.64
CA THR A 298 -0.73 -13.52 -3.78
C THR A 298 -1.50 -14.36 -2.74
N PHE A 299 -1.85 -13.82 -1.58
CA PHE A 299 -2.64 -14.54 -0.58
C PHE A 299 -4.13 -14.67 -0.95
N ARG A 300 -4.60 -13.94 -1.96
CA ARG A 300 -6.01 -13.91 -2.35
C ARG A 300 -6.22 -13.94 -3.86
N TYR A 301 -5.37 -13.25 -4.61
CA TYR A 301 -5.59 -12.96 -6.01
C TYR A 301 -5.01 -14.07 -6.91
N PRO A 302 -5.86 -14.88 -7.58
CA PRO A 302 -5.40 -16.02 -8.38
C PRO A 302 -4.72 -15.61 -9.69
N HIS A 303 -4.78 -14.33 -10.07
CA HIS A 303 -4.16 -13.80 -11.29
C HIS A 303 -2.86 -13.03 -10.99
N TYR A 304 -2.37 -13.03 -9.75
CA TYR A 304 -1.15 -12.34 -9.35
C TYR A 304 0.06 -12.83 -10.17
N HIS A 305 0.77 -11.91 -10.84
CA HIS A 305 1.88 -12.19 -11.76
C HIS A 305 1.51 -13.13 -12.94
N GLU A 306 0.23 -13.20 -13.32
CA GLU A 306 -0.24 -14.01 -14.44
C GLU A 306 -0.69 -13.12 -15.62
N PRO A 307 -0.61 -13.59 -16.88
CA PRO A 307 -1.12 -12.86 -18.04
C PRO A 307 -2.61 -12.48 -17.96
N THR A 308 -3.34 -13.13 -17.04
CA THR A 308 -4.75 -12.89 -16.75
C THR A 308 -5.02 -11.77 -15.76
N ASP A 309 -4.00 -11.06 -15.27
CA ASP A 309 -4.18 -9.84 -14.46
C ASP A 309 -4.63 -8.67 -15.35
N THR A 310 -5.89 -8.73 -15.75
CA THR A 310 -6.52 -7.82 -16.71
C THR A 310 -7.59 -6.95 -16.04
N PRO A 311 -7.91 -5.76 -16.58
CA PRO A 311 -8.84 -4.82 -15.95
C PRO A 311 -10.22 -5.39 -15.59
N ASP A 312 -10.71 -6.41 -16.30
CA ASP A 312 -11.98 -7.08 -16.01
C ASP A 312 -11.97 -7.89 -14.69
N LYS A 313 -10.80 -8.14 -14.10
CA LYS A 313 -10.65 -8.81 -12.79
C LYS A 313 -10.78 -7.85 -11.60
N VAL A 314 -10.72 -6.55 -11.85
CA VAL A 314 -10.75 -5.53 -10.80
C VAL A 314 -12.18 -5.20 -10.38
N ASN A 315 -12.45 -5.30 -9.08
CA ASN A 315 -13.67 -4.82 -8.44
C ASN A 315 -13.55 -3.30 -8.19
N PHE A 316 -13.92 -2.51 -9.20
CA PHE A 316 -13.83 -1.05 -9.14
C PHE A 316 -14.75 -0.40 -8.11
N GLU A 317 -15.86 -1.05 -7.72
CA GLU A 317 -16.73 -0.53 -6.68
C GLU A 317 -16.04 -0.55 -5.31
N SER A 318 -15.42 -1.68 -4.96
CA SER A 318 -14.62 -1.83 -3.74
C SER A 318 -13.37 -0.96 -3.80
N HIS A 319 -12.66 -0.94 -4.93
CA HIS A 319 -11.49 -0.09 -5.15
C HIS A 319 -11.79 1.39 -4.91
N ALA A 320 -12.95 1.89 -5.37
CA ALA A 320 -13.40 3.25 -5.11
C ALA A 320 -13.68 3.53 -3.64
N ARG A 321 -14.36 2.62 -2.93
CA ARG A 321 -14.61 2.75 -1.47
C ARG A 321 -13.31 2.83 -0.69
N VAL A 322 -12.37 1.94 -1.01
CA VAL A 322 -11.07 1.87 -0.34
C VAL A 322 -10.25 3.13 -0.64
N THR A 323 -10.17 3.55 -1.90
CA THR A 323 -9.47 4.80 -2.28
C THR A 323 -10.06 6.01 -1.56
N LYS A 324 -11.40 6.12 -1.48
CA LYS A 324 -12.08 7.17 -0.73
C LYS A 324 -11.80 7.11 0.77
N GLY A 325 -11.70 5.92 1.35
CA GLY A 325 -11.32 5.77 2.75
C GLY A 325 -9.87 6.16 3.02
N ILE A 326 -8.95 5.81 2.13
CA ILE A 326 -7.53 6.22 2.19
C ILE A 326 -7.42 7.75 2.13
N GLU A 327 -8.23 8.40 1.29
CA GLU A 327 -8.29 9.86 1.21
C GLU A 327 -8.60 10.50 2.58
N ARG A 328 -9.55 9.92 3.33
CA ARG A 328 -9.93 10.39 4.67
C ARG A 328 -8.81 10.17 5.69
N VAL A 329 -8.14 9.02 5.61
CA VAL A 329 -6.95 8.73 6.43
C VAL A 329 -5.86 9.78 6.22
N ILE A 330 -5.57 10.13 4.96
CA ILE A 330 -4.55 11.13 4.63
C ILE A 330 -4.97 12.51 5.14
N ARG A 331 -6.24 12.90 5.01
CA ARG A 331 -6.73 14.17 5.57
C ARG A 331 -6.60 14.25 7.09
N ASP A 332 -6.86 13.15 7.80
CA ASP A 332 -6.72 13.11 9.25
C ASP A 332 -5.25 13.11 9.69
N ALA A 333 -4.36 12.45 8.93
CA ALA A 333 -2.92 12.55 9.14
C ALA A 333 -2.41 13.98 8.90
N ALA A 334 -2.94 14.69 7.91
CA ALA A 334 -2.54 16.05 7.56
C ALA A 334 -2.95 17.12 8.60
N LYS A 335 -3.91 16.81 9.50
CA LYS A 335 -4.37 17.70 10.58
C LYS A 335 -3.65 17.52 11.91
N ARG A 336 -2.93 16.42 12.09
CA ARG A 336 -2.23 16.09 13.33
C ARG A 336 -0.83 16.70 13.36
#